data_AF-A0A7R9LJD4-F1
#
_entry.id   AF-A0A7R9LJD4-F1
#
_cell.length_a   1.000
_cell.length_b   1.000
_cell.length_c   1.000
_cell.angle_alpha   90.00
_cell.angle_beta   90.00
_cell.angle_gamma   90.00
#
_symmetry.space_group_name_H-M   'P 1'
#
loop_
_entity.id
_entity.type
_entity.pdbx_description
1 polymer ?
#
loop_
_entity_poly.entity_id
_entity_poly.type
_entity_poly.pdbx_seq_one_letter_code
_entity_poly.pdbx_strand_id
1 'polypeptide(L)'
;MIVATRLSTRIDKYYITYEGSLTQPSCHETVTWIVLNKPIYMTFHQFHQLRTTMHSDGHGDNFRPLQHINHRAMRTSINFQV
;
A
#
# COMPACT_ATOMS: atom_id res chain seq x y z
N MET A 1 1.99 -7.74 -0.32
CA MET A 1 2.04 -6.41 0.32
C MET A 1 3.38 -6.30 1.02
N ILE A 2 4.28 -5.46 0.50
CA ILE A 2 5.61 -5.29 1.09
C ILE A 2 5.42 -4.59 2.45
N VAL A 3 5.68 -5.30 3.54
CA VAL A 3 5.83 -4.70 4.86
C VAL A 3 7.17 -3.98 4.85
N ALA A 4 7.15 -2.71 4.43
CA ALA A 4 8.33 -1.85 4.56
C ALA A 4 8.54 -1.57 6.05
N THR A 5 9.53 -2.24 6.64
CA THR A 5 9.86 -2.21 8.07
C THR A 5 10.42 -0.87 8.57
N ARG A 6 10.38 0.19 7.76
CA ARG A 6 10.80 1.53 8.19
C ARG A 6 9.93 2.60 7.56
N LEU A 7 8.86 2.97 8.26
CA LEU A 7 8.16 4.22 7.99
C LEU A 7 9.13 5.38 8.30
N SER A 8 9.12 6.42 7.46
CA SER A 8 9.94 7.61 7.61
C SER A 8 9.77 8.23 9.01
N THR A 9 10.84 8.79 9.59
CA THR A 9 10.83 9.45 10.91
C THR A 9 9.93 10.71 10.97
N ARG A 10 9.35 11.12 9.83
CA ARG A 10 8.25 12.09 9.76
C ARG A 10 7.07 11.44 9.05
N ILE A 11 5.96 11.29 9.77
CA ILE A 11 4.69 10.85 9.18
C ILE A 11 4.21 11.96 8.23
N ASP A 12 3.99 11.61 6.97
CA ASP A 12 3.39 12.50 6.00
C ASP A 12 1.95 12.83 6.44
N LYS A 13 1.61 14.12 6.44
CA LYS A 13 0.28 14.59 6.81
C LYS A 13 -0.72 14.42 5.67
N TYR A 14 -0.22 14.22 4.44
CA TYR A 14 -1.02 14.03 3.25
C TYR A 14 -1.26 12.54 3.00
N TYR A 15 -2.52 12.13 3.07
CA TYR A 15 -2.94 10.75 2.88
C TYR A 15 -4.35 10.68 2.32
N ILE A 16 -4.67 9.52 1.73
CA ILE A 16 -6.01 9.11 1.33
C ILE A 16 -6.44 7.98 2.25
N THR A 17 -7.70 7.97 2.69
CA THR A 17 -8.25 6.94 3.57
C THR A 17 -9.62 6.46 3.11
N TYR A 18 -9.86 5.16 3.27
CA TYR A 18 -11.11 4.50 2.89
C TYR A 18 -11.32 3.21 3.69
N GLU A 19 -12.58 2.82 3.85
CA GLU A 19 -12.96 1.53 4.43
C GLU A 19 -12.82 0.40 3.40
N GLY A 20 -12.21 -0.71 3.79
CA GLY A 20 -11.96 -1.82 2.89
C GLY A 20 -11.70 -3.13 3.63
N SER A 21 -11.08 -4.05 2.90
CA SER A 21 -10.84 -5.41 3.39
C SER A 21 -9.36 -5.70 3.57
N LEU A 22 -9.06 -6.81 4.26
CA LEU A 22 -7.77 -7.46 4.15
C LEU A 22 -7.48 -7.84 2.68
N THR A 23 -6.23 -7.69 2.23
CA THR A 23 -5.78 -8.14 0.89
C THR A 23 -5.25 -9.57 0.87
N GLN A 24 -5.43 -10.29 1.98
CA GLN A 24 -5.03 -11.67 2.17
C GLN A 24 -6.27 -12.54 2.42
N PRO A 25 -6.16 -13.87 2.33
CA PRO A 25 -7.30 -14.77 2.51
C PRO A 25 -8.11 -14.50 3.77
N SER A 26 -9.39 -14.80 3.71
CA SER A 26 -10.49 -14.38 4.60
C SER A 26 -11.08 -12.99 4.31
N CYS A 27 -10.37 -12.09 3.63
CA CYS A 27 -10.92 -10.87 3.00
C CYS A 27 -11.90 -10.03 3.86
N HIS A 28 -11.75 -10.03 5.19
CA HIS A 28 -12.69 -9.36 6.09
C HIS A 28 -12.71 -7.84 5.87
N GLU A 29 -13.91 -7.26 5.79
CA GLU A 29 -14.16 -5.82 5.61
C GLU A 29 -14.11 -5.06 6.95
N THR A 30 -12.99 -5.17 7.65
CA THR A 30 -12.78 -4.58 8.98
C THR A 30 -11.60 -3.62 9.01
N VAL A 31 -11.15 -3.14 7.84
CA VAL A 31 -9.88 -2.41 7.70
C VAL A 31 -10.13 -0.99 7.18
N THR A 32 -9.71 0.00 7.96
CA THR A 32 -9.53 1.37 7.48
C THR A 32 -8.15 1.51 6.86
N TRP A 33 -8.09 1.72 5.55
CA TRP A 33 -6.83 1.93 4.83
C TRP A 33 -6.36 3.38 4.96
N ILE A 34 -5.06 3.57 5.14
CA ILE A 34 -4.39 4.87 5.08
C ILE A 34 -3.26 4.77 4.06
N VAL A 35 -3.43 5.44 2.94
CA VAL A 35 -2.45 5.48 1.84
C VAL A 35 -1.73 6.82 1.89
N LEU A 36 -0.44 6.78 2.23
CA LEU A 36 0.40 7.98 2.29
C LEU A 36 0.63 8.53 0.88
N ASN A 37 0.60 9.86 0.75
CA ASN A 37 0.80 10.52 -0.54
C ASN A 37 2.28 10.46 -0.99
N LYS A 38 3.22 10.56 -0.05
CA LYS A 38 4.65 10.46 -0.34
C LYS A 38 5.15 9.01 -0.36
N PRO A 39 5.68 8.51 -1.49
CA PRO A 39 6.28 7.18 -1.56
C PRO A 39 7.63 7.13 -0.82
N ILE A 40 8.03 5.91 -0.44
CA ILE A 40 9.39 5.63 0.02
C ILE A 40 10.22 5.28 -1.21
N TYR A 41 11.36 5.95 -1.37
CA TYR A 41 12.30 5.68 -2.45
C TYR A 41 13.27 4.58 -2.05
N MET A 42 13.55 3.68 -2.99
CA MET A 42 14.47 2.56 -2.84
C MET A 42 15.38 2.51 -4.06
N THR A 43 16.63 2.08 -3.90
CA THR A 43 17.54 1.93 -5.03
C THR A 43 17.12 0.74 -5.91
N PHE A 44 17.48 0.77 -7.18
CA PHE A 44 17.20 -0.33 -8.11
C PHE A 44 17.76 -1.67 -7.59
N HIS A 45 18.98 -1.65 -7.05
CA HIS A 45 19.64 -2.84 -6.50
C HIS A 45 18.83 -3.45 -5.35
N GLN A 46 18.37 -2.64 -4.40
CA GLN A 46 17.56 -3.09 -3.27
C GLN A 46 16.21 -3.68 -3.75
N PHE A 47 15.56 -3.04 -4.73
CA PHE A 47 14.31 -3.53 -5.31
C PHE A 47 14.51 -4.86 -6.04
N HIS A 48 15.59 -4.98 -6.82
CA HIS A 48 15.94 -6.21 -7.52
C HIS A 48 16.23 -7.36 -6.55
N GLN A 49 17.01 -7.11 -5.50
CA GLN A 49 17.27 -8.11 -4.44
C GLN A 49 15.96 -8.60 -3.81
N LEU A 50 15.07 -7.67 -3.43
CA LEU A 50 13.76 -8.03 -2.87
C LEU A 50 12.96 -8.92 -3.83
N ARG A 51 12.89 -8.53 -5.11
CA ARG A 51 12.12 -9.28 -6.11
C ARG A 51 12.70 -10.67 -6.33
N THR A 52 14.02 -10.79 -6.47
CA THR A 52 14.69 -12.07 -6.73
C THR A 52 14.56 -13.02 -5.55
N THR A 53 14.75 -12.55 -4.31
CA THR A 53 14.55 -13.37 -3.11
C THR A 53 13.11 -13.85 -2.96
N MET A 54 12.12 -12.99 -3.24
CA MET A 54 10.72 -13.41 -3.17
C MET A 54 10.35 -14.38 -4.30
N HIS A 55 10.92 -14.22 -5.50
CA HIS A 55 10.69 -15.14 -6.61
C HIS A 55 11.32 -16.52 -6.38
N SER A 56 12.51 -16.58 -5.77
CA SER A 56 13.17 -17.87 -5.48
C SER A 56 12.36 -18.73 -4.51
N ASP A 57 11.59 -18.10 -3.63
CA ASP A 57 10.71 -18.79 -2.67
C ASP A 57 9.31 -19.10 -3.26
N GLY A 58 9.11 -18.91 -4.57
CA GLY A 58 7.81 -19.11 -5.23
C GLY A 58 6.76 -18.04 -4.89
N HIS A 59 7.19 -16.95 -4.26
CA HIS A 59 6.39 -15.86 -3.72
C HIS A 59 6.50 -14.60 -4.61
N GLY A 60 6.52 -14.81 -5.93
CA GLY A 60 6.49 -13.74 -6.92
C GLY A 60 5.14 -13.03 -7.00
N ASP A 61 5.15 -11.73 -7.33
CA ASP A 61 3.96 -10.95 -7.66
C ASP A 61 2.82 -11.02 -6.61
N ASN A 62 3.22 -10.98 -5.34
CA ASN A 62 2.36 -11.07 -4.15
C ASN A 62 1.48 -9.83 -3.90
N PHE A 63 0.62 -9.49 -4.85
CA PHE A 63 -0.36 -8.43 -4.75
C PHE A 63 -1.75 -8.90 -5.18
N ARG A 64 -2.78 -8.37 -4.52
CA ARG A 64 -4.17 -8.57 -4.93
C ARG A 64 -4.50 -7.53 -6.02
N PRO A 65 -5.15 -7.90 -7.14
CA PRO A 65 -5.60 -6.95 -8.15
C PRO A 65 -6.57 -5.90 -7.58
N LEU A 66 -6.66 -4.76 -8.25
CA LEU A 66 -7.64 -3.72 -7.91
C LEU A 66 -9.06 -4.30 -7.88
N GLN A 67 -9.84 -3.86 -6.90
CA GLN A 67 -11.23 -4.28 -6.70
C GLN A 67 -12.17 -3.11 -7.00
N HIS A 68 -13.43 -3.44 -7.30
CA HIS A 68 -14.45 -2.41 -7.56
C HIS A 68 -14.63 -1.45 -6.38
N ILE A 69 -14.90 -0.18 -6.68
CA ILE A 69 -15.06 0.85 -5.65
C ILE A 69 -16.40 0.76 -4.90
N ASN A 70 -17.45 0.23 -5.54
CA ASN A 70 -18.78 -0.02 -4.96
C ASN A 70 -19.33 1.17 -4.15
N HIS A 71 -19.24 2.38 -4.71
CA HIS A 71 -19.72 3.61 -4.08
C HIS A 71 -19.08 3.97 -2.73
N ARG A 72 -17.93 3.38 -2.38
CA ARG A 72 -17.20 3.75 -1.17
C ARG A 72 -16.71 5.19 -1.24
N ALA A 73 -16.95 5.94 -0.18
CA ALA A 73 -16.43 7.29 -0.02
C ALA A 73 -14.94 7.23 0.32
N MET A 74 -14.13 7.94 -0.46
CA MET A 74 -12.72 8.16 -0.17
C MET A 74 -12.55 9.53 0.48
N ARG A 75 -11.76 9.58 1.56
CA ARG A 75 -11.42 10.82 2.25
C ARG A 75 -9.94 11.11 2.02
N THR A 76 -9.58 12.37 2.04
CA THR A 76 -8.19 12.80 1.78
C THR A 76 -7.87 14.06 2.55
N SER A 77 -6.65 14.17 3.05
CA SER A 77 -6.11 15.39 3.67
C SER A 77 -5.36 16.28 2.67
N ILE A 78 -5.33 15.89 1.39
CA ILE A 78 -4.68 16.63 0.31
C ILE A 78 -5.60 17.79 -0.11
N ASN A 79 -5.06 19.01 -0.14
CA ASN A 79 -5.75 20.16 -0.70
C ASN A 79 -5.50 20.21 -2.22
N PHE A 80 -6.57 20.16 -3.01
CA PHE A 80 -6.54 20.21 -4.47
C PHE A 80 -6.90 21.59 -5.05
N GLN A 81 -7.14 22.59 -4.20
CA GLN A 81 -7.35 23.95 -4.66
C GLN A 81 -5.99 24.56 -5.05
N VAL A 82 -5.80 24.69 -6.36
CA VAL A 82 -4.68 25.41 -6.99
C VAL A 82 -5.15 26.81 -7.32
#